data_AF-A0A932WXZ3-F1
#
_entry.id   AF-A0A932WXZ3-F1
#
_cell.length_a   1.000
_cell.length_b   1.000
_cell.length_c   1.000
_cell.angle_alpha   90.00
_cell.angle_beta   90.00
_cell.angle_gamma   90.00
#
_symmetry.space_group_name_H-M   'P 1'
#
loop_
_entity.id
_entity.type
_entity.pdbx_description
1 polymer ?
#
loop_
_entity_poly.entity_id
_entity_poly.type
_entity_poly.pdbx_seq_one_letter_code
_entity_poly.pdbx_strand_id
1 'polypeptide(L)'
;MSAPQATVGAYGKGGFYQKAGTTFTLQNNLYLGTVSNGDAYGKYEVNGANASFSAQSAYVGTYGRGSVEQTNGTVTLSSRLILGHYAGGQGTYYFNPTTTGSTTVKGTTFVGYGGSGKIYQYRNTMTYQGTVRLGNNQGAEGYYKLAGGVLQNDAAYQVVGYQGKGTVEQS
;
A
#
# COMPACT_ATOMS: atom_id res chain seq x y z
N MET A 1 -18.82 -7.56 -0.97
CA MET A 1 -18.22 -8.58 -1.86
C MET A 1 -17.11 -9.28 -1.09
N SER A 2 -17.02 -10.61 -1.19
CA SER A 2 -15.93 -11.41 -0.62
C SER A 2 -15.30 -12.26 -1.71
N ALA A 3 -13.98 -12.35 -1.76
CA ALA A 3 -13.25 -13.24 -2.67
C ALA A 3 -11.98 -13.79 -2.00
N PRO A 4 -11.41 -14.92 -2.46
CA PRO A 4 -10.14 -15.40 -1.90
C PRO A 4 -8.99 -14.43 -2.18
N GLN A 5 -8.91 -13.89 -3.39
CA GLN A 5 -7.87 -12.96 -3.82
C GLN A 5 -8.40 -12.05 -4.92
N ALA A 6 -7.71 -10.93 -5.17
CA ALA A 6 -7.97 -10.07 -6.32
C ALA A 6 -6.65 -9.65 -6.99
N THR A 7 -6.70 -9.59 -8.32
CA THR A 7 -5.59 -9.09 -9.15
C THR A 7 -6.11 -7.98 -10.05
N VAL A 8 -5.45 -6.83 -10.05
CA VAL A 8 -5.78 -5.69 -10.91
C VAL A 8 -4.56 -5.33 -11.76
N GLY A 9 -4.76 -5.22 -13.07
CA GLY A 9 -3.70 -4.87 -14.01
C GLY A 9 -2.61 -5.94 -14.10
N ALA A 10 -3.01 -7.18 -14.42
CA ALA A 10 -2.10 -8.32 -14.42
C ALA A 10 -0.99 -8.19 -15.48
N TYR A 11 -1.38 -8.16 -16.76
CA TYR A 11 -0.51 -7.99 -17.93
C TYR A 11 -0.70 -6.64 -18.64
N GLY A 12 -1.71 -5.88 -18.24
CA GLY A 12 -2.04 -4.58 -18.82
C GLY A 12 -2.54 -3.63 -17.75
N LYS A 13 -3.30 -2.62 -18.15
CA LYS A 13 -3.83 -1.62 -17.24
C LYS A 13 -5.19 -2.06 -16.70
N GLY A 14 -5.40 -1.92 -15.40
CA GLY A 14 -6.68 -2.19 -14.74
C GLY A 14 -6.93 -1.24 -13.59
N GLY A 15 -8.20 -0.98 -13.31
CA GLY A 15 -8.64 -0.17 -12.17
C GLY A 15 -9.77 -0.87 -11.42
N PHE A 16 -9.72 -0.82 -10.09
CA PHE A 16 -10.83 -1.21 -9.22
C PHE A 16 -11.24 0.01 -8.38
N TYR A 17 -12.54 0.27 -8.32
CA TYR A 17 -13.10 1.47 -7.70
C TYR A 17 -14.13 1.08 -6.65
N GLN A 18 -13.88 1.42 -5.40
CA GLN A 18 -14.80 1.10 -4.31
C GLN A 18 -15.75 2.28 -4.03
N LYS A 19 -17.05 2.04 -4.22
CA LYS A 19 -18.12 3.02 -3.98
C LYS A 19 -18.41 3.20 -2.49
N ALA A 20 -19.07 4.30 -2.15
CA ALA A 20 -19.49 4.61 -0.78
C ALA A 20 -20.35 3.48 -0.17
N GLY A 21 -20.19 3.25 1.13
CA GLY A 21 -20.92 2.25 1.90
C GLY A 21 -20.66 0.79 1.52
N THR A 22 -19.72 0.51 0.61
CA THR A 22 -19.45 -0.87 0.19
C THR A 22 -18.35 -1.52 1.01
N THR A 23 -18.53 -2.81 1.30
CA THR A 23 -17.51 -3.66 1.92
C THR A 23 -16.89 -4.60 0.89
N PHE A 24 -15.57 -4.60 0.80
CA PHE A 24 -14.79 -5.54 0.02
C PHE A 24 -13.80 -6.29 0.92
N THR A 25 -13.94 -7.61 0.97
CA THR A 25 -13.10 -8.47 1.82
C THR A 25 -12.38 -9.49 0.95
N LEU A 26 -11.07 -9.58 1.11
CA LEU A 26 -10.25 -10.64 0.56
C LEU A 26 -9.80 -11.56 1.68
N GLN A 27 -9.93 -12.87 1.49
CA GLN A 27 -9.43 -13.84 2.48
C GLN A 27 -7.91 -13.88 2.48
N ASN A 28 -7.30 -13.73 1.30
CA ASN A 28 -5.86 -13.71 1.09
C ASN A 28 -5.42 -12.33 0.62
N ASN A 29 -4.96 -12.21 -0.63
CA ASN A 29 -4.13 -11.10 -1.05
C ASN A 29 -4.76 -10.28 -2.17
N LEU A 30 -4.48 -8.98 -2.15
CA LEU A 30 -4.61 -8.08 -3.28
C LEU A 30 -3.27 -7.98 -4.02
N TYR A 31 -3.30 -8.08 -5.35
CA TYR A 31 -2.14 -7.84 -6.21
C TYR A 31 -2.44 -6.74 -7.24
N LEU A 32 -1.57 -5.74 -7.32
CA LEU A 32 -1.65 -4.66 -8.31
C LEU A 32 -0.38 -4.64 -9.16
N GLY A 33 -0.50 -4.77 -10.49
CA GLY A 33 0.65 -4.77 -11.41
C GLY A 33 1.55 -5.99 -11.27
N THR A 34 1.13 -7.14 -11.83
CA THR A 34 1.74 -8.44 -11.50
C THR A 34 2.88 -8.90 -12.39
N VAL A 35 3.14 -8.29 -13.54
CA VAL A 35 4.22 -8.74 -14.44
C VAL A 35 5.14 -7.61 -14.88
N SER A 36 6.36 -7.97 -15.29
CA SER A 36 7.42 -7.05 -15.71
C SER A 36 7.43 -6.81 -17.22
N ASN A 37 6.33 -6.34 -17.80
CA ASN A 37 6.25 -6.05 -19.25
C ASN A 37 6.16 -4.54 -19.58
N GLY A 38 6.34 -3.67 -18.59
CA GLY A 38 6.20 -2.20 -18.74
C GLY A 38 4.75 -1.69 -18.73
N ASP A 39 3.81 -2.47 -19.25
CA ASP A 39 2.40 -2.09 -19.38
C ASP A 39 1.52 -2.47 -18.18
N ALA A 40 1.91 -3.48 -17.41
CA ALA A 40 1.16 -3.94 -16.25
C ALA A 40 1.03 -2.83 -15.20
N TYR A 41 -0.21 -2.37 -15.01
CA TYR A 41 -0.56 -1.32 -14.08
C TYR A 41 -1.89 -1.61 -13.40
N GLY A 42 -1.84 -1.88 -12.10
CA GLY A 42 -3.04 -2.03 -11.27
C GLY A 42 -3.29 -0.78 -10.43
N LYS A 43 -4.49 -0.20 -10.53
CA LYS A 43 -4.95 0.87 -9.65
C LYS A 43 -6.10 0.38 -8.76
N TYR A 44 -6.04 0.68 -7.46
CA TYR A 44 -7.16 0.51 -6.56
C TYR A 44 -7.52 1.84 -5.88
N GLU A 45 -8.76 2.28 -6.09
CA GLU A 45 -9.34 3.46 -5.48
C GLU A 45 -10.29 3.09 -4.32
N VAL A 46 -9.94 3.50 -3.11
CA VAL A 46 -10.78 3.45 -1.92
C VAL A 46 -11.29 4.87 -1.66
N ASN A 47 -12.31 5.26 -2.42
CA ASN A 47 -12.78 6.65 -2.49
C ASN A 47 -14.19 6.86 -1.93
N GLY A 48 -14.94 5.77 -1.72
CA GLY A 48 -16.26 5.82 -1.12
C GLY A 48 -16.25 6.19 0.36
N ALA A 49 -17.05 7.18 0.75
CA ALA A 49 -17.35 7.43 2.15
C ALA A 49 -17.91 6.15 2.82
N ASN A 50 -17.46 5.82 4.02
CA ASN A 50 -17.80 4.58 4.73
C ASN A 50 -17.53 3.28 3.93
N ALA A 51 -16.70 3.31 2.89
CA ALA A 51 -16.21 2.07 2.27
C ALA A 51 -15.26 1.35 3.23
N SER A 52 -15.24 0.02 3.19
CA SER A 52 -14.31 -0.79 3.98
C SER A 52 -13.63 -1.84 3.11
N PHE A 53 -12.30 -1.84 3.10
CA PHE A 53 -11.49 -2.88 2.48
C PHE A 53 -10.73 -3.65 3.54
N SER A 54 -10.77 -4.98 3.46
CA SER A 54 -9.93 -5.85 4.29
C SER A 54 -9.28 -6.96 3.48
N ALA A 55 -8.04 -7.29 3.80
CA ALA A 55 -7.30 -8.40 3.20
C ALA A 55 -6.26 -8.95 4.18
N GLN A 56 -5.69 -10.12 3.87
CA GLN A 56 -4.50 -10.59 4.56
C GLN A 56 -3.30 -9.71 4.20
N SER A 57 -3.01 -9.57 2.90
CA SER A 57 -1.92 -8.71 2.44
C SER A 57 -2.28 -7.93 1.18
N ALA A 58 -1.58 -6.81 0.97
CA ALA A 58 -1.63 -6.07 -0.29
C ALA A 58 -0.22 -5.97 -0.89
N TYR A 59 -0.08 -6.40 -2.14
CA TYR A 59 1.13 -6.30 -2.95
C TYR A 59 0.88 -5.30 -4.06
N VAL A 60 1.51 -4.13 -3.94
CA VAL A 60 1.30 -3.00 -4.84
C VAL A 60 2.57 -2.80 -5.64
N GLY A 61 2.50 -3.00 -6.96
CA GLY A 61 3.67 -3.04 -7.83
C GLY A 61 4.49 -4.29 -7.57
N THR A 62 3.94 -5.45 -7.94
CA THR A 62 4.59 -6.74 -7.69
C THR A 62 5.85 -6.88 -8.54
N TYR A 63 5.67 -6.90 -9.86
CA TYR A 63 6.76 -6.83 -10.86
C TYR A 63 6.57 -5.63 -11.80
N GLY A 64 5.32 -5.19 -11.98
CA GLY A 64 4.95 -4.01 -12.73
C GLY A 64 4.65 -2.83 -11.82
N ARG A 65 3.73 -1.97 -12.24
CA ARG A 65 3.33 -0.77 -11.51
C ARG A 65 2.02 -1.01 -10.74
N GLY A 66 1.95 -0.56 -9.51
CA GLY A 66 0.72 -0.59 -8.72
C GLY A 66 0.50 0.71 -8.00
N SER A 67 -0.76 1.10 -7.85
CA SER A 67 -1.12 2.27 -7.04
C SER A 67 -2.39 2.02 -6.22
N VAL A 68 -2.36 2.49 -4.98
CA VAL A 68 -3.55 2.67 -4.15
C VAL A 68 -3.79 4.15 -3.98
N GLU A 69 -5.02 4.58 -4.22
CA GLU A 69 -5.49 5.93 -3.93
C GLU A 69 -6.63 5.83 -2.93
N GLN A 70 -6.40 6.34 -1.73
CA GLN A 70 -7.37 6.33 -0.65
C GLN A 70 -7.74 7.76 -0.30
N THR A 71 -8.91 8.18 -0.76
CA THR A 71 -9.49 9.49 -0.43
C THR A 71 -10.63 9.41 0.57
N ASN A 72 -11.12 8.21 0.90
CA ASN A 72 -11.99 7.94 2.05
C ASN A 72 -11.87 6.47 2.50
N GLY A 73 -12.74 6.05 3.42
CA GLY A 73 -12.93 4.64 3.75
C GLY A 73 -11.82 4.05 4.60
N THR A 74 -12.03 2.82 5.07
CA THR A 74 -11.11 2.13 5.98
C THR A 74 -10.42 0.97 5.28
N VAL A 75 -9.10 0.91 5.39
CA VAL A 75 -8.28 -0.20 4.89
C VAL A 75 -7.68 -0.95 6.09
N THR A 76 -7.91 -2.26 6.16
CA THR A 76 -7.32 -3.11 7.21
C THR A 76 -6.59 -4.30 6.58
N LEU A 77 -5.28 -4.41 6.84
CA LEU A 77 -4.46 -5.52 6.41
C LEU A 77 -4.00 -6.33 7.63
N SER A 78 -4.34 -7.61 7.68
CA SER A 78 -4.01 -8.44 8.85
C SER A 78 -2.56 -8.93 8.88
N SER A 79 -1.85 -8.90 7.74
CA SER A 79 -0.49 -9.43 7.63
C SER A 79 0.48 -8.42 7.01
N ARG A 80 0.40 -8.10 5.71
CA ARG A 80 1.46 -7.30 5.06
C ARG A 80 0.93 -6.21 4.14
N LEU A 81 1.62 -5.07 4.14
CA LEU A 81 1.60 -4.10 3.05
C LEU A 81 2.97 -4.13 2.38
N ILE A 82 3.03 -4.41 1.08
CA ILE A 82 4.27 -4.44 0.32
C ILE A 82 4.12 -3.52 -0.90
N LEU A 83 4.98 -2.49 -0.97
CA LEU A 83 5.07 -1.58 -2.10
C LEU A 83 6.40 -1.81 -2.83
N GLY A 84 6.36 -2.17 -4.11
CA GLY A 84 7.56 -2.53 -4.87
C GLY A 84 8.14 -3.88 -4.42
N HIS A 85 7.43 -4.97 -4.72
CA HIS A 85 7.76 -6.30 -4.19
C HIS A 85 9.05 -6.85 -4.78
N TYR A 86 9.13 -7.05 -6.09
CA TYR A 86 10.33 -7.55 -6.77
C TYR A 86 11.14 -6.42 -7.41
N ALA A 87 12.36 -6.74 -7.84
CA ALA A 87 13.19 -5.82 -8.61
C ALA A 87 12.42 -5.31 -9.84
N GLY A 88 12.46 -4.00 -10.08
CA GLY A 88 11.67 -3.33 -11.12
C GLY A 88 10.20 -3.05 -10.76
N GLY A 89 9.66 -3.69 -9.72
CA GLY A 89 8.31 -3.43 -9.22
C GLY A 89 8.21 -2.02 -8.60
N GLN A 90 7.12 -1.31 -8.93
CA GLN A 90 6.89 0.06 -8.49
C GLN A 90 5.53 0.19 -7.81
N GLY A 91 5.52 0.33 -6.49
CA GLY A 91 4.31 0.47 -5.70
C GLY A 91 4.16 1.87 -5.12
N THR A 92 2.97 2.47 -5.23
CA THR A 92 2.67 3.75 -4.59
C THR A 92 1.37 3.70 -3.81
N TYR A 93 1.36 4.26 -2.60
CA TYR A 93 0.16 4.47 -1.80
C TYR A 93 -0.05 5.96 -1.56
N TYR A 94 -1.15 6.50 -2.07
CA TYR A 94 -1.61 7.85 -1.79
C TYR A 94 -2.71 7.80 -0.74
N PHE A 95 -2.42 8.35 0.45
CA PHE A 95 -3.38 8.47 1.54
C PHE A 95 -3.72 9.95 1.73
N ASN A 96 -4.83 10.37 1.13
CA ASN A 96 -5.34 11.73 1.21
C ASN A 96 -6.84 11.76 1.53
N PRO A 97 -7.26 11.17 2.66
CA PRO A 97 -8.65 11.18 3.05
C PRO A 97 -9.21 12.58 3.25
N THR A 98 -10.41 12.87 2.73
CA THR A 98 -11.04 14.20 2.81
C THR A 98 -11.94 14.38 4.03
N THR A 99 -12.61 13.32 4.47
CA THR A 99 -13.53 13.36 5.62
C THR A 99 -13.23 12.24 6.61
N THR A 100 -13.47 11.00 6.17
CA THR A 100 -13.27 9.78 6.94
C THR A 100 -12.26 8.93 6.22
N GLY A 101 -11.24 8.44 6.92
CA GLY A 101 -10.36 7.46 6.34
C GLY A 101 -9.25 7.06 7.28
N SER A 102 -9.01 5.75 7.33
CA SER A 102 -7.95 5.19 8.15
C SER A 102 -7.32 4.00 7.43
N THR A 103 -6.04 3.77 7.70
CA THR A 103 -5.36 2.54 7.30
C THR A 103 -4.78 1.89 8.53
N THR A 104 -5.02 0.60 8.72
CA THR A 104 -4.35 -0.21 9.74
C THR A 104 -3.65 -1.39 9.09
N VAL A 105 -2.35 -1.50 9.31
CA VAL A 105 -1.56 -2.70 8.95
C VAL A 105 -1.13 -3.38 10.23
N LYS A 106 -1.65 -4.59 10.47
CA LYS A 106 -1.40 -5.33 11.71
C LYS A 106 -0.02 -5.98 11.75
N GLY A 107 0.47 -6.46 10.61
CA GLY A 107 1.82 -7.00 10.50
C GLY A 107 2.78 -6.05 9.80
N THR A 108 3.73 -6.59 9.03
CA THR A 108 4.86 -5.81 8.51
C THR A 108 4.49 -4.98 7.29
N THR A 109 4.92 -3.73 7.28
CA THR A 109 4.88 -2.86 6.10
C THR A 109 6.28 -2.76 5.48
N PHE A 110 6.38 -3.08 4.21
CA PHE A 110 7.59 -2.90 3.40
C PHE A 110 7.34 -1.85 2.33
N VAL A 111 8.08 -0.75 2.39
CA VAL A 111 8.10 0.30 1.39
C VAL A 111 9.41 0.17 0.63
N GLY A 112 9.35 -0.37 -0.58
CA GLY A 112 10.55 -0.80 -1.32
C GLY A 112 11.08 -2.10 -0.75
N TYR A 113 10.44 -3.22 -1.07
CA TYR A 113 10.92 -4.55 -0.63
C TYR A 113 12.12 -5.00 -1.46
N GLY A 114 11.88 -5.27 -2.75
CA GLY A 114 12.92 -5.52 -3.76
C GLY A 114 12.96 -4.47 -4.87
N GLY A 115 11.91 -3.66 -5.00
CA GLY A 115 11.81 -2.58 -5.98
C GLY A 115 11.66 -1.20 -5.31
N SER A 116 10.89 -0.32 -5.96
CA SER A 116 10.59 1.02 -5.45
C SER A 116 9.21 1.04 -4.80
N GLY A 117 9.13 1.42 -3.53
CA GLY A 117 7.88 1.67 -2.82
C GLY A 117 7.79 3.11 -2.35
N LYS A 118 6.60 3.71 -2.44
CA LYS A 118 6.34 5.08 -2.00
C LYS A 118 5.04 5.20 -1.22
N ILE A 119 5.07 5.89 -0.09
CA ILE A 119 3.86 6.31 0.62
C ILE A 119 3.82 7.83 0.66
N TYR A 120 2.66 8.39 0.35
CA TYR A 120 2.35 9.80 0.51
C TYR A 120 1.14 9.93 1.46
N GLN A 121 1.40 10.31 2.70
CA GLN A 121 0.40 10.56 3.72
C GLN A 121 0.17 12.07 3.85
N TYR A 122 -1.05 12.53 3.54
CA TYR A 122 -1.38 13.95 3.57
C TYR A 122 -2.27 14.35 4.75
N ARG A 123 -3.09 13.43 5.27
CA ARG A 123 -4.12 13.69 6.28
C ARG A 123 -4.42 12.43 7.09
N ASN A 124 -5.16 12.57 8.20
CA ASN A 124 -5.66 11.47 9.05
C ASN A 124 -4.57 10.47 9.49
N THR A 125 -4.98 9.31 10.00
CA THR A 125 -4.06 8.35 10.63
C THR A 125 -3.81 7.12 9.77
N MET A 126 -2.54 6.79 9.58
CA MET A 126 -2.10 5.45 9.20
C MET A 126 -1.48 4.78 10.43
N THR A 127 -2.06 3.64 10.84
CA THR A 127 -1.63 2.87 12.00
C THR A 127 -0.86 1.62 11.58
N TYR A 128 0.35 1.49 12.09
CA TYR A 128 1.22 0.33 11.88
C TYR A 128 1.43 -0.38 13.22
N GLN A 129 0.89 -1.59 13.35
CA GLN A 129 1.04 -2.41 14.56
C GLN A 129 2.21 -3.41 14.46
N GLY A 130 2.66 -3.70 13.24
CA GLY A 130 3.89 -4.45 12.96
C GLY A 130 4.97 -3.57 12.35
N THR A 131 6.19 -4.10 12.25
CA THR A 131 7.38 -3.35 11.81
C THR A 131 7.16 -2.63 10.48
N VAL A 132 7.65 -1.40 10.38
CA VAL A 132 7.75 -0.65 9.12
C VAL A 132 9.20 -0.67 8.65
N ARG A 133 9.43 -1.06 7.38
CA ARG A 133 10.76 -1.07 6.75
C ARG A 133 10.75 -0.32 5.43
N LEU A 134 11.69 0.60 5.25
CA LEU A 134 11.90 1.35 4.01
C LEU A 134 13.24 0.92 3.38
N GLY A 135 13.23 0.49 2.11
CA GLY A 135 14.43 0.01 1.42
C GLY A 135 14.96 -1.29 2.04
N ASN A 136 14.22 -2.38 1.85
CA ASN A 136 14.49 -3.66 2.54
C ASN A 136 15.68 -4.41 1.93
N ASN A 137 15.65 -4.76 0.65
CA ASN A 137 16.72 -5.51 -0.02
C ASN A 137 17.75 -4.56 -0.66
N GLN A 138 18.93 -5.09 -0.98
CA GLN A 138 19.94 -4.36 -1.76
C GLN A 138 19.34 -3.82 -3.07
N GLY A 139 19.57 -2.54 -3.36
CA GLY A 139 19.02 -1.86 -4.54
C GLY A 139 17.56 -1.44 -4.45
N ALA A 140 16.83 -1.83 -3.40
CA ALA A 140 15.45 -1.38 -3.19
C ALA A 140 15.41 0.06 -2.67
N GLU A 141 14.35 0.79 -3.04
CA GLU A 141 14.14 2.18 -2.65
C GLU A 141 12.79 2.33 -1.94
N GLY A 142 12.83 2.75 -0.68
CA GLY A 142 11.65 3.05 0.13
C GLY A 142 11.56 4.52 0.45
N TYR A 143 10.42 5.14 0.13
CA TYR A 143 10.17 6.55 0.42
C TYR A 143 8.84 6.73 1.14
N TYR A 144 8.85 7.48 2.24
CA TYR A 144 7.65 7.85 2.98
C TYR A 144 7.60 9.36 3.16
N LYS A 145 6.55 10.00 2.66
CA LYS A 145 6.26 11.40 2.93
C LYS A 145 5.09 11.53 3.89
N LEU A 146 5.32 12.20 5.02
CA LEU A 146 4.29 12.64 5.96
C LEU A 146 4.10 14.15 5.79
N ALA A 147 3.13 14.54 4.96
CA ALA A 147 2.76 15.93 4.68
C ALA A 147 1.63 16.46 5.58
N GLY A 148 1.09 15.61 6.46
CA GLY A 148 0.03 15.94 7.40
C GLY A 148 -0.62 14.68 7.99
N GLY A 149 -1.46 14.87 9.00
CA GLY A 149 -2.07 13.77 9.75
C GLY A 149 -1.12 13.16 10.80
N VAL A 150 -1.35 11.89 11.14
CA VAL A 150 -0.59 11.15 12.17
C VAL A 150 -0.08 9.84 11.61
N LEU A 151 1.22 9.63 11.64
CA LEU A 151 1.81 8.30 11.51
C LEU A 151 1.79 7.65 12.90
N GLN A 152 0.85 6.73 13.13
CA GLN A 152 0.76 6.00 14.39
C GLN A 152 1.55 4.69 14.26
N ASN A 153 2.67 4.58 14.97
CA ASN A 153 3.47 3.37 14.97
C ASN A 153 3.42 2.68 16.32
N ASP A 154 2.54 1.71 16.42
CA ASP A 154 2.44 0.82 17.58
C ASP A 154 3.44 -0.35 17.47
N ALA A 155 4.17 -0.43 16.36
CA ALA A 155 5.21 -1.43 16.16
C ALA A 155 6.41 -1.22 17.09
N ALA A 156 7.01 -2.32 17.53
CA ALA A 156 8.19 -2.29 18.41
C ALA A 156 9.39 -1.52 17.83
N TYR A 157 9.53 -1.48 16.50
CA TYR A 157 10.58 -0.72 15.83
C TYR A 157 10.24 -0.41 14.37
N GLN A 158 10.93 0.58 13.81
CA GLN A 158 10.93 0.94 12.39
C GLN A 158 12.37 0.90 11.86
N VAL A 159 12.53 0.60 10.57
CA VAL A 159 13.84 0.57 9.91
C VAL A 159 13.80 1.43 8.65
N VAL A 160 14.68 2.43 8.59
CA VAL A 160 14.85 3.28 7.41
C VAL A 160 16.21 2.98 6.80
N GLY A 161 16.21 2.28 5.66
CA GLY A 161 17.41 1.80 4.97
C GLY A 161 17.97 0.54 5.63
N TYR A 162 17.38 -0.64 5.35
CA TYR A 162 17.87 -1.90 5.90
C TYR A 162 19.07 -2.44 5.10
N GLN A 163 18.85 -2.81 3.84
CA GLN A 163 19.93 -3.11 2.87
C GLN A 163 19.84 -2.21 1.64
N GLY A 164 18.69 -1.55 1.43
CA GLY A 164 18.46 -0.59 0.37
C GLY A 164 18.43 0.84 0.91
N LYS A 165 17.94 1.77 0.08
CA LYS A 165 17.77 3.17 0.46
C LYS A 165 16.39 3.38 1.07
N GLY A 166 16.35 3.83 2.32
CA GLY A 166 15.13 4.32 2.96
C GLY A 166 15.16 5.84 3.08
N THR A 167 14.03 6.51 2.93
CA THR A 167 13.90 7.96 3.14
C THR A 167 12.55 8.28 3.75
N VAL A 168 12.57 9.04 4.85
CA VAL A 168 11.38 9.63 5.45
C VAL A 168 11.48 11.14 5.30
N GLU A 169 10.45 11.75 4.76
CA GLU A 169 10.29 13.19 4.64
C GLU A 169 9.06 13.62 5.44
N GLN A 170 9.23 14.60 6.32
CA GLN A 170 8.13 15.24 7.03
C GLN A 170 8.14 16.73 6.68
N SER A 171 7.00 17.23 6.21
CA SER A 171 6.84 18.62 5.75
C SER A 171 5.47 19.17 6.10
#